data_AF-A0AAV9F7R6-F1
#
_entry.id   AF-A0AAV9F7R6-F1
#
_cell.length_a   1.000
_cell.length_b   1.000
_cell.length_c   1.000
_cell.angle_alpha   90.00
_cell.angle_beta   90.00
_cell.angle_gamma   90.00
#
_symmetry.space_group_name_H-M   'P 1'
#
loop_
_entity.id
_entity.type
_entity.pdbx_description
1 polymer ?
#
loop_
_entity_poly.entity_id
_entity_poly.type
_entity_poly.pdbx_seq_one_letter_code
_entity_poly.pdbx_strand_id
1 'polypeptide(L)'
;MGHPSGPFRALPHYHARNLSLARLCALHGFGSPLATPRRVFDAVLFNNEIDLLELRWRELLPHVTTFLLVESNSTFTSRPKPLFFAENQKRFEFAAPKVVYGTVALDGMPVGSDPFLLESKRRGAMNSLLRRSGIASGDLLTHNTKQVRGA
;
A
#
# COMPACT_ATOMS: atom_id res chain seq x y z
N MET A 1 -16.52 -14.68 25.90
CA MET A 1 -16.08 -14.91 24.50
C MET A 1 -17.33 -14.89 23.64
N GLY A 2 -17.45 -13.94 22.69
CA GLY A 2 -18.65 -13.83 21.85
C GLY A 2 -18.67 -14.95 20.81
N HIS A 3 -19.71 -15.79 20.83
CA HIS A 3 -19.99 -16.67 19.71
C HIS A 3 -20.25 -15.81 18.46
N PRO A 4 -19.72 -16.18 17.28
CA PRO A 4 -20.04 -15.48 16.05
C PRO A 4 -21.56 -15.57 15.82
N SER A 5 -22.21 -14.41 15.78
CA SER A 5 -23.65 -14.31 15.59
C SER A 5 -23.98 -14.54 14.11
N GLY A 6 -24.46 -15.73 13.78
CA GLY A 6 -24.97 -16.11 12.46
C GLY A 6 -24.58 -17.53 12.05
N PRO A 7 -25.36 -18.19 11.16
CA PRO A 7 -24.96 -19.48 10.61
C PRO A 7 -23.69 -19.32 9.78
N PHE A 8 -22.71 -20.21 9.99
CA PHE A 8 -21.52 -20.26 9.15
C PHE A 8 -21.90 -20.69 7.74
N ARG A 9 -21.57 -19.86 6.74
CA ARG A 9 -21.65 -20.26 5.34
C ARG A 9 -20.38 -21.03 4.99
N ALA A 10 -20.49 -22.36 4.86
CA ALA A 10 -19.41 -23.16 4.33
C ALA A 10 -19.16 -22.82 2.85
N LEU A 11 -17.95 -22.38 2.53
CA LEU A 11 -17.50 -22.18 1.15
C LEU A 11 -16.63 -23.38 0.75
N PRO A 12 -17.08 -24.25 -0.16
CA PRO A 12 -16.28 -25.41 -0.56
C PRO A 12 -15.03 -24.95 -1.29
N HIS A 13 -13.86 -25.40 -0.84
CA HIS A 13 -12.60 -25.13 -1.52
C HIS A 13 -12.19 -26.32 -2.39
N TYR A 14 -12.35 -26.21 -3.70
CA TYR A 14 -11.87 -27.20 -4.66
C TYR A 14 -10.40 -26.91 -4.99
N HIS A 15 -9.50 -27.84 -4.63
CA HIS A 15 -8.09 -27.82 -5.00
C HIS A 15 -7.68 -29.15 -5.61
N ALA A 16 -7.10 -29.10 -6.80
CA ALA A 16 -6.50 -30.25 -7.46
C ALA A 16 -5.37 -29.79 -8.37
N ARG A 17 -4.15 -30.32 -8.17
CA ARG A 17 -2.96 -29.92 -8.95
C ARG A 17 -3.05 -30.31 -10.42
N ASN A 18 -3.84 -31.32 -10.74
CA ASN A 18 -3.99 -31.87 -12.10
C ASN A 18 -5.12 -31.20 -12.89
N LEU A 19 -5.76 -30.15 -12.35
CA LEU A 19 -6.79 -29.38 -13.05
C LEU A 19 -6.21 -28.06 -13.56
N SER A 20 -6.67 -27.63 -14.74
CA SER A 20 -6.34 -26.30 -15.24
C SER A 20 -6.93 -25.21 -14.35
N LEU A 21 -6.28 -24.05 -14.30
CA LEU A 21 -6.78 -22.89 -13.54
C LEU A 21 -8.20 -22.49 -13.99
N ALA A 22 -8.49 -22.57 -15.29
CA ALA A 22 -9.82 -22.32 -15.83
C ALA A 22 -10.88 -23.27 -15.25
N ARG A 23 -10.55 -24.57 -15.10
CA ARG A 23 -11.46 -25.54 -14.51
C ARG A 23 -11.65 -25.32 -13.02
N LEU A 24 -10.56 -24.99 -12.30
CA LEU A 24 -10.63 -24.62 -10.88
C LEU A 24 -11.52 -23.39 -10.69
N CYS A 25 -11.31 -22.30 -11.43
CA CYS A 25 -12.16 -21.11 -11.40
C CYS A 25 -13.65 -21.46 -11.61
N ALA A 26 -13.97 -22.25 -12.63
CA ALA A 26 -15.35 -22.67 -12.90
C ALA A 26 -15.98 -23.45 -11.72
N LEU A 27 -15.22 -24.32 -11.04
CA LEU A 27 -15.69 -25.05 -9.85
C LEU A 27 -16.01 -24.11 -8.67
N HIS A 28 -15.31 -22.97 -8.57
CA HIS A 28 -15.59 -21.93 -7.58
C HIS A 28 -16.66 -20.92 -8.04
N GLY A 29 -17.25 -21.10 -9.23
CA GLY A 29 -18.16 -20.12 -9.82
C GLY A 29 -17.48 -18.81 -10.26
N PHE A 30 -16.15 -18.82 -10.40
CA PHE A 30 -15.39 -17.69 -10.90
C PHE A 30 -15.37 -17.70 -12.44
N GLY A 31 -15.25 -16.51 -13.03
CA GLY A 31 -15.05 -16.37 -14.47
C GLY A 31 -13.71 -16.93 -14.95
N SER A 32 -13.49 -16.89 -16.26
CA SER A 32 -12.22 -17.30 -16.87
C SER A 32 -11.04 -16.54 -16.25
N PRO A 33 -9.89 -17.22 -16.02
CA PRO A 33 -8.71 -16.58 -15.51
C PRO A 33 -8.23 -15.49 -16.48
N LEU A 34 -7.68 -14.41 -15.93
CA LEU A 34 -7.09 -13.34 -16.72
C LEU A 34 -5.86 -13.86 -17.47
N ALA A 35 -5.64 -13.37 -18.69
CA ALA A 35 -4.46 -13.70 -19.49
C ALA A 35 -3.16 -13.25 -18.81
N THR A 36 -3.21 -12.15 -18.06
CA THR A 36 -2.10 -11.65 -17.25
C THR A 36 -2.58 -11.36 -15.82
N PRO A 37 -1.72 -11.55 -14.81
CA PRO A 37 -2.02 -11.12 -13.45
C PRO A 37 -2.32 -9.62 -13.40
N ARG A 38 -3.21 -9.21 -12.49
CA ARG A 38 -3.48 -7.78 -12.25
C ARG A 38 -2.21 -7.09 -11.79
N ARG A 39 -2.00 -5.84 -12.25
CA ARG A 39 -0.89 -5.02 -11.73
C ARG A 39 -1.17 -4.68 -10.28
N VAL A 40 -0.13 -4.67 -9.47
CA VAL A 40 -0.21 -4.40 -8.03
C VAL A 40 0.58 -3.14 -7.74
N PHE A 41 -0.06 -2.18 -7.10
CA PHE A 41 0.54 -0.94 -6.61
C PHE A 41 0.62 -1.01 -5.08
N ASP A 42 1.79 -0.74 -4.53
CA ASP A 42 1.98 -0.67 -3.08
C ASP A 42 2.20 0.78 -2.63
N ALA A 43 1.23 1.34 -1.90
CA ALA A 43 1.24 2.71 -1.44
C ALA A 43 1.61 2.82 0.04
N VAL A 44 2.65 3.61 0.33
CA VAL A 44 3.21 3.82 1.67
C VAL A 44 3.31 5.32 1.98
N LEU A 45 2.72 5.71 3.11
CA LEU A 45 3.01 6.98 3.77
C LEU A 45 4.21 6.77 4.71
N PHE A 46 5.36 7.32 4.37
CA PHE A 46 6.62 7.03 5.03
C PHE A 46 7.01 8.08 6.07
N ASN A 47 7.53 7.61 7.20
CA ASN A 47 8.00 8.47 8.28
C ASN A 47 9.50 8.31 8.56
N ASN A 48 9.94 7.20 9.15
CA ASN A 48 11.35 6.98 9.51
C ASN A 48 11.78 5.50 9.52
N GLU A 49 10.88 4.57 9.22
CA GLU A 49 11.08 3.14 9.34
C GLU A 49 11.83 2.56 8.12
N ILE A 50 13.04 3.06 7.83
CA ILE A 50 13.82 2.72 6.62
C ILE A 50 14.03 1.20 6.49
N ASP A 51 14.39 0.53 7.58
CA ASP A 51 14.69 -0.91 7.54
C ASP A 51 13.43 -1.75 7.27
N LEU A 52 12.28 -1.32 7.79
CA LEU A 52 10.99 -1.98 7.51
C LEU A 52 10.55 -1.72 6.06
N LEU A 53 10.81 -0.53 5.52
CA LEU A 53 10.54 -0.24 4.12
C LEU A 53 11.40 -1.11 3.21
N GLU A 54 12.70 -1.23 3.50
CA GLU A 54 13.61 -2.08 2.73
C GLU A 54 13.17 -3.55 2.77
N LEU A 55 12.91 -4.10 3.97
CA LEU A 55 12.44 -5.47 4.12
C LEU A 55 11.13 -5.68 3.34
N ARG A 56 10.14 -4.79 3.53
CA ARG A 56 8.87 -4.86 2.80
C ARG A 56 9.09 -4.89 1.30
N TRP A 57 9.93 -4.00 0.76
CA TRP A 57 10.14 -3.91 -0.68
C TRP A 57 10.93 -5.08 -1.23
N ARG A 58 11.87 -5.67 -0.48
CA ARG A 58 12.56 -6.91 -0.88
C ARG A 58 11.59 -8.08 -1.00
N GLU A 59 10.70 -8.25 -0.02
CA GLU A 59 9.67 -9.30 -0.03
C GLU A 59 8.65 -9.10 -1.15
N LEU A 60 8.26 -7.85 -1.40
CA LEU A 60 7.22 -7.53 -2.39
C LEU A 60 7.74 -7.32 -3.82
N LEU A 61 9.05 -7.20 -4.02
CA LEU A 61 9.67 -6.88 -5.31
C LEU A 61 9.16 -7.75 -6.48
N PRO A 62 9.02 -9.09 -6.37
CA PRO A 62 8.55 -9.91 -7.49
C PRO A 62 7.05 -9.78 -7.76
N HIS A 63 6.27 -9.27 -6.80
CA HIS A 63 4.81 -9.25 -6.85
C HIS A 63 4.23 -7.87 -7.17
N VAL A 64 4.96 -6.82 -6.83
CA VAL A 64 4.51 -5.43 -7.01
C VAL A 64 4.96 -4.89 -8.36
N THR A 65 4.05 -4.23 -9.06
CA THR A 65 4.31 -3.51 -10.30
C THR A 65 4.93 -2.15 -10.02
N THR A 66 4.39 -1.42 -9.04
CA THR A 66 4.88 -0.07 -8.69
C THR A 66 4.78 0.18 -7.19
N PHE A 67 5.86 0.67 -6.60
CA PHE A 67 5.91 1.19 -5.24
C PHE A 67 5.64 2.71 -5.26
N LEU A 68 4.60 3.14 -4.56
CA LEU A 68 4.22 4.53 -4.39
C LEU A 68 4.61 4.97 -2.99
N LEU A 69 5.52 5.93 -2.89
CA LEU A 69 6.04 6.41 -1.61
C LEU A 69 5.77 7.90 -1.47
N VAL A 70 5.08 8.28 -0.39
CA VAL A 70 4.97 9.69 0.02
C VAL A 70 5.73 9.90 1.32
N GLU A 71 6.70 10.81 1.31
CA GLU A 71 7.42 11.22 2.51
C GLU A 71 7.06 12.66 2.91
N SER A 72 6.95 12.94 4.20
CA SER A 72 6.82 14.30 4.72
C SER A 72 8.10 14.78 5.39
N ASN A 73 8.33 16.10 5.41
CA ASN A 73 9.36 16.75 6.22
C ASN A 73 8.93 16.99 7.69
N SER A 74 7.81 16.39 8.12
CA SER A 74 7.34 16.42 9.50
C SER A 74 6.85 15.05 9.97
N THR A 75 6.95 14.80 11.27
CA THR A 75 6.35 13.65 11.95
C THR A 75 4.82 13.76 11.98
N PHE A 76 4.14 12.69 12.38
CA PHE A 76 2.69 12.68 12.61
C PHE A 76 2.21 13.64 13.72
N THR A 77 3.13 14.21 14.51
CA THR A 77 2.85 15.20 15.56
C THR A 77 3.31 16.62 15.18
N SER A 78 3.55 16.87 13.90
CA SER A 78 4.04 18.14 13.33
C SER A 78 5.46 18.55 13.76
N ARG A 79 6.29 17.62 14.24
CA ARG A 79 7.71 17.95 14.50
C ARG A 79 8.51 17.90 13.20
N PRO A 80 9.36 18.88 12.89
CA PRO A 80 10.25 18.80 11.74
C PRO A 80 11.10 17.52 11.77
N LYS A 81 11.30 16.90 10.60
CA LYS A 81 12.17 15.74 10.42
C LYS A 81 12.88 15.80 9.06
N PRO A 82 14.07 15.19 8.91
CA PRO A 82 14.67 15.00 7.61
C PRO A 82 13.82 14.11 6.70
N LEU A 83 14.11 14.18 5.41
CA LEU A 83 13.57 13.27 4.40
C LEU A 83 14.45 12.02 4.37
N PHE A 84 14.20 11.12 5.33
CA PHE A 84 14.92 9.87 5.53
C PHE A 84 15.00 9.00 4.28
N PHE A 85 13.94 8.91 3.47
CA PHE A 85 14.01 8.14 2.22
C PHE A 85 14.89 8.87 1.20
N ALA A 86 14.68 10.18 1.03
CA ALA A 86 15.45 10.98 0.09
C ALA A 86 16.97 10.90 0.35
N GLU A 87 17.37 10.94 1.63
CA GLU A 87 18.76 10.83 2.09
C GLU A 87 19.35 9.42 1.90
N ASN A 88 18.51 8.39 1.76
CA ASN A 88 18.92 6.98 1.71
C ASN A 88 18.52 6.27 0.42
N GLN A 89 18.21 7.00 -0.67
CA GLN A 89 17.76 6.41 -1.95
C GLN A 89 18.69 5.33 -2.49
N LYS A 90 20.00 5.45 -2.25
CA LYS A 90 21.01 4.44 -2.63
C LYS A 90 20.68 3.04 -2.10
N ARG A 91 20.09 2.93 -0.89
CA ARG A 91 19.67 1.63 -0.32
C ARG A 91 18.58 0.94 -1.14
N PHE A 92 17.82 1.69 -1.92
CA PHE A 92 16.67 1.23 -2.68
C PHE A 92 16.92 1.11 -4.19
N GLU A 93 18.18 1.17 -4.64
CA GLU A 93 18.54 1.00 -6.06
C GLU A 93 17.96 -0.27 -6.67
N PHE A 94 17.85 -1.36 -5.88
CA PHE A 94 17.25 -2.63 -6.30
C PHE A 94 15.77 -2.51 -6.72
N ALA A 95 15.05 -1.50 -6.22
CA ALA A 95 13.64 -1.26 -6.51
C ALA A 95 13.42 -0.04 -7.41
N ALA A 96 14.44 0.79 -7.66
CA ALA A 96 14.33 2.08 -8.34
C ALA A 96 13.47 2.08 -9.63
N PRO A 97 13.54 1.07 -10.52
CA PRO A 97 12.71 1.04 -11.74
C PRO A 97 11.20 0.96 -11.46
N LYS A 98 10.80 0.56 -10.26
CA LYS A 98 9.40 0.40 -9.84
C LYS A 98 8.92 1.50 -8.90
N VAL A 99 9.77 2.47 -8.52
CA VAL A 99 9.44 3.46 -7.48
C VAL A 99 8.91 4.75 -8.10
N VAL A 100 7.79 5.22 -7.58
CA VAL A 100 7.25 6.56 -7.80
C VAL A 100 7.22 7.27 -6.45
N TYR A 101 8.05 8.30 -6.32
CA TYR A 101 8.30 9.02 -5.08
C TYR A 101 7.67 10.42 -5.11
N GLY A 102 7.02 10.82 -4.02
CA GLY A 102 6.49 12.16 -3.81
C GLY A 102 6.77 12.67 -2.40
N THR A 103 6.84 13.99 -2.26
CA THR A 103 7.02 14.65 -0.96
C THR A 103 5.81 15.51 -0.58
N VAL A 104 5.60 15.70 0.71
CA VAL A 104 4.61 16.65 1.25
C VAL A 104 5.23 17.50 2.35
N ALA A 105 5.38 18.79 2.05
CA ALA A 105 5.78 19.79 3.02
C ALA A 105 4.59 20.13 3.92
N LEU A 106 4.78 20.05 5.24
CA LEU A 106 3.79 20.45 6.24
C LEU A 106 4.34 21.56 7.14
N ASP A 107 5.18 22.40 6.57
CA ASP A 107 5.79 23.54 7.24
C ASP A 107 4.72 24.49 7.80
N GLY A 108 4.99 25.06 8.96
CA GLY A 108 4.10 26.02 9.62
C GLY A 108 2.88 25.42 10.31
N MET A 109 2.72 24.09 10.33
CA MET A 109 1.70 23.45 11.17
C MET A 109 2.15 23.48 12.64
N PRO A 110 1.34 24.03 13.58
CA PRO A 110 1.69 24.03 15.01
C PRO A 110 1.97 22.61 15.53
N VAL A 111 2.92 22.48 16.45
CA VAL A 111 3.13 21.23 17.19
C VAL A 111 1.84 20.89 17.94
N GLY A 112 1.38 19.65 17.82
CA GLY A 112 0.09 19.24 18.38
C GLY A 112 -1.13 19.64 17.54
N SER A 113 -0.93 20.08 16.29
CA SER A 113 -2.02 20.17 15.31
C SER A 113 -2.81 18.87 15.24
N ASP A 114 -4.09 18.99 14.89
CA ASP A 114 -4.99 17.84 14.74
C ASP A 114 -4.35 16.73 13.88
N PRO A 115 -4.13 15.53 14.46
CA PRO A 115 -3.58 14.39 13.74
C PRO A 115 -4.39 14.02 12.48
N PHE A 116 -5.71 14.20 12.50
CA PHE A 116 -6.56 13.86 11.34
C PHE A 116 -6.36 14.83 10.19
N LEU A 117 -6.17 16.14 10.47
CA LEU A 117 -5.82 17.12 9.46
C LEU A 117 -4.46 16.81 8.82
N LEU A 118 -3.46 16.46 9.63
CA LEU A 118 -2.12 16.08 9.18
C LEU A 118 -2.15 14.80 8.34
N GLU A 119 -2.96 13.81 8.72
CA GLU A 119 -3.19 12.60 7.96
C GLU A 119 -3.89 12.88 6.62
N SER A 120 -4.92 13.74 6.63
CA SER A 120 -5.67 14.14 5.44
C SER A 120 -4.77 14.78 4.39
N LYS A 121 -3.85 15.68 4.80
CA LYS A 121 -2.87 16.29 3.89
C LYS A 121 -1.93 15.24 3.26
N ARG A 122 -1.44 14.27 4.05
CA ARG A 122 -0.61 13.16 3.54
C ARG A 122 -1.38 12.24 2.58
N ARG A 123 -2.63 11.91 2.90
CA ARG A 123 -3.52 11.14 2.01
C ARG A 123 -3.83 11.89 0.72
N GLY A 124 -4.02 13.21 0.78
CA GLY A 124 -4.16 14.07 -0.39
C GLY A 124 -2.94 14.02 -1.32
N ALA A 125 -1.74 14.03 -0.75
CA ALA A 125 -0.51 13.85 -1.51
C ALA A 125 -0.44 12.45 -2.16
N MET A 126 -0.78 11.39 -1.42
CA MET A 126 -0.85 10.03 -1.98
C MET A 126 -1.88 9.91 -3.11
N ASN A 127 -3.06 10.52 -2.97
CA ASN A 127 -4.06 10.55 -4.04
C ASN A 127 -3.53 11.24 -5.31
N SER A 128 -2.76 12.31 -5.16
CA SER A 128 -2.11 12.98 -6.28
C SER A 128 -1.01 12.14 -6.93
N LEU A 129 -0.28 11.36 -6.13
CA LEU A 129 0.74 10.43 -6.62
C LEU A 129 0.12 9.27 -7.39
N LEU A 130 -0.94 8.66 -6.84
CA LEU A 130 -1.73 7.61 -7.49
C LEU A 130 -2.25 8.06 -8.86
N ARG A 131 -2.85 9.25 -8.96
CA ARG A 131 -3.36 9.77 -10.24
C ARG A 131 -2.30 9.88 -11.34
N ARG A 132 -1.03 10.06 -10.97
CA ARG A 132 0.08 10.19 -11.93
C ARG A 132 0.88 8.89 -12.09
N SER A 133 0.57 7.83 -11.35
CA SER A 133 1.33 6.57 -11.38
C SER A 133 0.95 5.65 -12.55
N GLY A 134 -0.08 6.01 -13.33
CA GLY A 134 -0.60 5.15 -14.39
C GLY A 134 -1.44 3.96 -13.88
N ILE A 135 -1.88 3.99 -12.62
CA ILE A 135 -2.87 3.04 -12.09
C ILE A 135 -4.19 3.21 -12.85
N ALA A 136 -4.84 2.10 -13.17
CA ALA A 136 -6.05 2.05 -13.98
C ALA A 136 -7.10 1.12 -13.37
N SER A 137 -8.31 1.17 -13.93
CA SER A 137 -9.39 0.26 -13.52
C SER A 137 -8.94 -1.20 -13.72
N GLY A 138 -9.12 -2.01 -12.68
CA GLY A 138 -8.71 -3.41 -12.68
C GLY A 138 -7.38 -3.70 -11.99
N ASP A 139 -6.56 -2.68 -11.71
CA ASP A 139 -5.36 -2.85 -10.88
C ASP A 139 -5.71 -3.04 -9.40
N LEU A 140 -4.75 -3.59 -8.65
CA LEU A 140 -4.86 -3.78 -7.21
C LEU A 140 -3.99 -2.76 -6.48
N LEU A 141 -4.54 -2.14 -5.43
CA LEU A 141 -3.82 -1.22 -4.57
C LEU A 141 -3.71 -1.81 -3.17
N THR A 142 -2.50 -2.05 -2.70
CA THR A 142 -2.22 -2.26 -1.29
C THR A 142 -1.90 -0.91 -0.66
N HIS A 143 -2.63 -0.54 0.39
CA HIS A 143 -2.43 0.73 1.07
C HIS A 143 -2.39 0.49 2.57
N ASN A 144 -1.25 0.75 3.19
CA ASN A 144 -1.13 0.67 4.63
C ASN A 144 -1.41 2.06 5.22
N THR A 145 -2.55 2.20 5.90
CA THR A 145 -2.73 3.29 6.85
C THR A 145 -2.91 2.76 8.24
N LYS A 146 -2.23 3.42 9.19
CA LYS A 146 -2.62 3.36 10.59
C LYS A 146 -4.04 3.92 10.68
N GLN A 147 -5.03 3.06 10.86
CA GLN A 147 -6.38 3.48 11.21
C GLN A 147 -6.35 3.84 12.70
N VAL A 148 -6.22 5.12 13.02
CA VAL A 148 -6.51 5.58 14.38
C VAL A 148 -8.02 5.46 14.52
N ARG A 149 -8.50 4.47 15.29
CA ARG A 149 -9.91 4.39 15.66
C ARG A 149 -10.22 5.66 16.46
N GLY A 150 -11.08 6.51 15.92
CA GLY A 150 -11.62 7.65 16.65
C GLY A 150 -12.37 7.17 17.89
N ALA A 151 -12.20 7.92 18.97
CA ALA A 151 -13.00 7.84 20.19
C ALA A 151 -14.46 8.22 19.92
#